data_AF-A0A0D6JPI3-F1
#
_entry.id   AF-A0A0D6JPI3-F1
#
_cell.length_a   1.000
_cell.length_b   1.000
_cell.length_c   1.000
_cell.angle_alpha   90.00
_cell.angle_beta   90.00
_cell.angle_gamma   90.00
#
_symmetry.space_group_name_H-M   'P 1'
#
loop_
_entity.id
_entity.type
_entity.pdbx_description
1 polymer ?
#
loop_
_entity_poly.entity_id
_entity_poly.type
_entity_poly.pdbx_seq_one_letter_code
_entity_poly.pdbx_strand_id
1 'polypeptide(L)'
;MTAPRNPTDVAPTVHSLDPAALGTDADPLALDSRSPVGTYALVFDAPETTIDVGALGEHRLSAGAYVYVGSAFGTGGLRRVLRHRRVAAGDHDARHWHVDYLGGSPAVDLARVVCVTDRDVECAVATELASSLGPAGVDGFGSSDCSCDAHLARGDSVETAIPLVEEAFRSKM
;
A
#
# COMPACT_ATOMS: atom_id res chain seq x y z
N MET A 1 -13.67 -13.42 31.72
CA MET A 1 -13.87 -11.95 31.82
C MET A 1 -13.44 -11.35 30.49
N THR A 2 -14.40 -11.21 29.58
CA THR A 2 -14.17 -10.62 28.26
C THR A 2 -14.15 -9.11 28.44
N ALA A 3 -13.02 -8.47 28.13
CA ALA A 3 -12.93 -7.01 28.12
C ALA A 3 -13.98 -6.46 27.14
N PRO A 4 -14.67 -5.35 27.46
CA PRO A 4 -15.65 -4.77 26.55
C PRO A 4 -14.92 -4.28 25.30
N ARG A 5 -15.27 -4.85 24.13
CA ARG A 5 -14.98 -4.22 22.84
C ARG A 5 -15.76 -2.92 22.82
N ASN A 6 -15.06 -1.80 22.78
CA ASN A 6 -15.67 -0.49 22.57
C ASN A 6 -16.04 -0.41 21.08
N PRO A 7 -17.33 -0.43 20.70
CA PRO A 7 -17.70 -0.21 19.31
C PRO A 7 -17.61 1.30 19.08
N THR A 8 -16.47 1.78 18.60
CA THR A 8 -16.50 3.06 17.90
C THR A 8 -17.21 2.80 16.58
N ASP A 9 -18.53 3.04 16.58
CA ASP A 9 -19.41 3.16 15.43
C ASP A 9 -19.00 4.38 14.60
N VAL A 10 -17.77 4.34 14.08
CA VAL A 10 -17.26 5.29 13.10
C VAL A 10 -17.35 4.55 11.79
N ALA A 11 -18.18 5.05 10.87
CA ALA A 11 -18.27 4.49 9.54
C ALA A 11 -16.85 4.33 8.97
N PRO A 12 -16.53 3.19 8.32
CA PRO A 12 -15.22 2.99 7.72
C PRO A 12 -14.91 4.19 6.84
N THR A 13 -13.79 4.85 7.13
CA THR A 13 -13.38 6.09 6.47
C THR A 13 -12.12 5.78 5.68
N VAL A 14 -12.05 6.29 4.46
CA VAL A 14 -10.82 6.22 3.66
C VAL A 14 -9.87 7.31 4.13
N HIS A 15 -8.71 6.90 4.60
CA HIS A 15 -7.64 7.79 5.04
C HIS A 15 -6.60 7.93 3.93
N SER A 16 -6.37 9.15 3.46
CA SER A 16 -5.30 9.51 2.52
C SER A 16 -4.23 10.28 3.29
N LEU A 17 -3.07 9.67 3.50
CA LEU A 17 -2.10 10.03 4.53
C LEU A 17 -0.74 10.35 3.93
N ASP A 18 -0.16 11.47 4.36
CA ASP A 18 1.25 11.76 4.13
C ASP A 18 2.12 10.71 4.84
N PRO A 19 3.01 10.01 4.13
CA PRO A 19 3.91 9.04 4.75
C PRO A 19 4.68 9.62 5.95
N ALA A 20 5.08 10.89 5.90
CA ALA A 20 5.81 11.55 6.98
C ALA A 20 4.99 11.73 8.27
N ALA A 21 3.65 11.79 8.16
CA ALA A 21 2.77 11.95 9.31
C ALA A 21 2.53 10.63 10.08
N LEU A 22 2.68 9.48 9.42
CA LEU A 22 2.39 8.18 10.01
C LEU A 22 3.24 7.93 11.27
N GLY A 23 2.69 7.29 12.30
CA GLY A 23 3.40 7.02 13.56
C GLY A 23 3.96 8.24 14.29
N THR A 24 3.46 9.44 13.98
CA THR A 24 3.67 10.67 14.77
C THR A 24 2.35 11.04 15.46
N ASP A 25 2.37 12.07 16.31
CA ASP A 25 1.14 12.60 16.92
C ASP A 25 0.11 13.12 15.89
N ALA A 26 0.54 13.36 14.64
CA ALA A 26 -0.33 13.75 13.53
C ALA A 26 -0.96 12.55 12.78
N ASP A 27 -0.60 11.31 13.12
CA ASP A 27 -1.18 10.11 12.52
C ASP A 27 -2.63 9.90 13.00
N PRO A 28 -3.65 10.11 12.15
CA PRO A 28 -5.04 9.96 12.57
C PRO A 28 -5.42 8.51 12.92
N LEU A 29 -4.61 7.53 12.48
CA LEU A 29 -4.81 6.12 12.79
C LEU A 29 -4.01 5.66 14.01
N ALA A 30 -3.10 6.51 14.51
CA ALA A 30 -2.18 6.20 15.60
C ALA A 30 -1.57 4.79 15.44
N LEU A 31 -1.02 4.50 14.26
CA LEU A 31 -0.64 3.14 13.88
C LEU A 31 0.39 2.55 14.84
N ASP A 32 1.24 3.38 15.43
CA ASP A 32 2.25 2.98 16.41
C ASP A 32 1.66 2.30 17.67
N SER A 33 0.42 2.64 18.03
CA SER A 33 -0.23 2.29 19.30
C SER A 33 -1.55 1.51 19.15
N ARG A 34 -2.34 1.73 18.09
CA ARG A 34 -3.68 1.13 17.94
C ARG A 34 -3.76 -0.14 17.08
N SER A 35 -2.77 -0.40 16.22
CA SER A 35 -2.71 -1.60 15.34
C SER A 35 -4.03 -2.03 14.68
N PRO A 36 -4.86 -1.13 14.11
CA PRO A 36 -6.11 -1.52 13.45
C PRO A 36 -5.84 -2.45 12.26
N VAL A 37 -6.76 -3.37 11.94
CA VAL A 37 -6.66 -4.20 10.74
C VAL A 37 -7.30 -3.49 9.54
N GLY A 38 -6.98 -3.91 8.31
CA GLY A 38 -7.61 -3.35 7.12
C GLY A 38 -6.81 -3.56 5.83
N THR A 39 -7.22 -2.85 4.78
CA THR A 39 -6.54 -2.80 3.47
C THR A 39 -5.87 -1.44 3.29
N TYR A 40 -4.69 -1.43 2.68
CA TYR A 40 -3.91 -0.24 2.38
C TYR A 40 -3.41 -0.27 0.93
N ALA A 41 -3.12 0.91 0.40
CA ALA A 41 -2.37 1.11 -0.83
C ALA A 41 -1.19 2.05 -0.57
N LEU A 42 -0.07 1.74 -1.21
CA LEU A 42 1.15 2.54 -1.21
C LEU A 42 1.33 3.10 -2.62
N VAL A 43 1.35 4.43 -2.74
CA VAL A 43 1.57 5.12 -4.01
C VAL A 43 3.01 5.60 -4.03
N PHE A 44 3.78 5.10 -4.99
CA PHE A 44 5.17 5.46 -5.22
C PHE A 44 5.30 6.32 -6.47
N ASP A 45 6.24 7.25 -6.46
CA ASP A 45 6.78 7.90 -7.65
C ASP A 45 8.10 7.21 -8.01
N ALA A 46 8.26 6.83 -9.29
CA ALA A 46 9.47 6.17 -9.75
C ALA A 46 9.93 6.76 -11.09
N PRO A 47 11.23 7.03 -11.27
CA PRO A 47 11.80 7.29 -12.58
C PRO A 47 11.95 5.98 -13.35
N GLU A 48 12.39 6.08 -14.60
CA GLU A 48 12.83 4.89 -15.33
C GLU A 48 14.04 4.26 -14.62
N THR A 49 13.91 3.03 -14.14
CA THR A 49 14.94 2.35 -13.37
C THR A 49 14.78 0.84 -13.46
N THR A 50 15.78 0.08 -13.02
CA THR A 50 15.73 -1.38 -12.92
C THR A 50 15.79 -1.78 -11.46
N ILE A 51 14.89 -2.67 -11.04
CA ILE A 51 14.86 -3.21 -9.67
C ILE A 51 14.86 -4.74 -9.69
N ASP A 52 15.49 -5.35 -8.67
CA ASP A 52 15.35 -6.78 -8.38
C ASP A 52 14.24 -6.96 -7.33
N VAL A 53 13.22 -7.75 -7.66
CA VAL A 53 12.04 -7.99 -6.83
C VAL A 53 12.09 -9.40 -6.22
N GLY A 54 13.25 -9.78 -5.68
CA GLY A 54 13.44 -11.05 -4.99
C GLY A 54 13.08 -12.24 -5.88
N ALA A 55 12.08 -13.03 -5.47
CA ALA A 55 11.66 -14.23 -6.22
C ALA A 55 11.10 -13.94 -7.62
N LEU A 56 10.66 -12.71 -7.88
CA LEU A 56 10.17 -12.29 -9.21
C LEU A 56 11.31 -11.85 -10.15
N GLY A 57 12.54 -11.75 -9.65
CA GLY A 57 13.72 -11.38 -10.43
C GLY A 57 13.78 -9.90 -10.82
N GLU A 58 14.56 -9.60 -11.84
CA GLU A 58 14.83 -8.24 -12.32
C GLU A 58 13.71 -7.71 -13.24
N HIS A 59 13.28 -6.47 -13.00
CA HIS A 59 12.25 -5.77 -13.79
C HIS A 59 12.69 -4.35 -14.12
N ARG A 60 12.45 -3.92 -15.36
CA ARG A 60 12.60 -2.52 -15.77
C ARG A 60 11.30 -1.77 -15.56
N LEU A 61 11.36 -0.76 -14.70
CA LEU A 61 10.27 0.17 -14.44
C LEU A 61 10.36 1.33 -15.43
N SER A 62 9.22 1.70 -16.00
CA SER A 62 9.04 2.95 -16.72
C SER A 62 8.75 4.07 -15.73
N ALA A 63 9.14 5.31 -16.05
CA ALA A 63 8.81 6.44 -15.20
C ALA A 63 7.28 6.57 -14.99
N GLY A 64 6.85 6.89 -13.77
CA GLY A 64 5.44 7.12 -13.42
C GLY A 64 5.10 6.68 -12.01
N ALA A 65 3.80 6.65 -11.72
CA ALA A 65 3.29 6.23 -10.43
C ALA A 65 3.08 4.72 -10.36
N TYR A 66 3.49 4.11 -9.25
CA TYR A 66 3.25 2.71 -8.95
C TYR A 66 2.38 2.57 -7.71
N VAL A 67 1.27 1.86 -7.83
CA VAL A 67 0.31 1.68 -6.75
C VAL A 67 0.25 0.22 -6.35
N TYR A 68 0.76 -0.09 -5.16
CA TYR A 68 0.66 -1.41 -4.56
C TYR A 68 -0.52 -1.46 -3.59
N VAL A 69 -1.32 -2.53 -3.65
CA VAL A 69 -2.42 -2.78 -2.71
C VAL A 69 -2.07 -4.00 -1.85
N GLY A 70 -2.30 -3.89 -0.54
CA GLY A 70 -2.08 -4.99 0.39
C GLY A 70 -3.10 -5.00 1.53
N SER A 71 -3.27 -6.16 2.16
CA SER A 71 -4.06 -6.29 3.39
C SER A 71 -3.18 -6.42 4.63
N ALA A 72 -3.77 -6.16 5.80
CA ALA A 72 -3.13 -6.29 7.09
C ALA A 72 -4.12 -6.80 8.15
N PHE A 73 -4.61 -8.03 7.96
CA PHE A 73 -5.50 -8.71 8.93
C PHE A 73 -4.77 -9.62 9.92
N GLY A 74 -3.46 -9.81 9.75
CA GLY A 74 -2.63 -10.57 10.68
C GLY A 74 -2.24 -9.78 11.94
N THR A 75 -1.48 -10.44 12.81
CA THR A 75 -0.93 -9.84 14.03
C THR A 75 -0.17 -8.55 13.71
N GLY A 76 -0.57 -7.45 14.36
CA GLY A 76 0.01 -6.12 14.18
C GLY A 76 -0.74 -5.20 13.22
N GLY A 77 -1.69 -5.70 12.44
CA GLY A 77 -2.56 -4.88 11.60
C GLY A 77 -1.80 -3.92 10.67
N LEU A 78 -2.37 -2.75 10.45
CA LEU A 78 -1.85 -1.66 9.65
C LEU A 78 -0.52 -1.07 10.16
N ARG A 79 0.05 -1.53 11.30
CA ARG A 79 1.49 -1.28 11.60
C ARG A 79 2.41 -1.80 10.50
N ARG A 80 1.91 -2.72 9.66
CA ARG A 80 2.55 -3.14 8.41
C ARG A 80 2.94 -1.94 7.53
N VAL A 81 2.07 -0.92 7.43
CA VAL A 81 2.36 0.32 6.69
C VAL A 81 3.57 1.05 7.26
N LEU A 82 3.70 1.17 8.59
CA LEU A 82 4.87 1.80 9.21
C LEU A 82 6.17 1.07 8.87
N ARG A 83 6.12 -0.25 8.70
CA ARG A 83 7.29 -1.02 8.28
C ARG A 83 7.66 -0.70 6.83
N HIS A 84 6.70 -0.68 5.91
CA HIS A 84 6.95 -0.31 4.52
C HIS A 84 7.47 1.13 4.40
N ARG A 85 6.96 2.05 5.20
CA ARG A 85 7.50 3.42 5.25
C ARG A 85 8.97 3.44 5.68
N ARG A 86 9.34 2.72 6.75
CA ARG A 86 10.75 2.66 7.19
C ARG A 86 11.66 2.05 6.13
N VAL A 87 11.17 1.06 5.39
CA VAL A 87 11.88 0.51 4.22
C VAL A 87 12.08 1.60 3.16
N ALA A 88 11.03 2.34 2.82
CA ALA A 88 11.09 3.41 1.82
C ALA A 88 11.97 4.60 2.24
N ALA A 89 12.05 4.89 3.54
CA ALA A 89 12.93 5.91 4.08
C ALA A 89 14.40 5.47 4.17
N GLY A 90 14.72 4.20 3.90
CA GLY A 90 16.07 3.64 4.10
C GLY A 90 16.43 3.36 5.57
N ASP A 91 15.47 3.49 6.50
CA ASP A 91 15.65 3.19 7.92
C ASP A 91 15.58 1.68 8.23
N HIS A 92 15.26 0.85 7.24
CA HIS A 92 15.13 -0.59 7.40
C HIS A 92 15.51 -1.36 6.13
N ASP A 93 16.54 -2.20 6.23
CA ASP A 93 17.08 -2.94 5.08
C ASP A 93 16.36 -4.27 4.80
N ALA A 94 15.59 -4.79 5.74
CA ALA A 94 14.97 -6.11 5.57
C ALA A 94 13.85 -6.06 4.52
N ARG A 95 14.02 -6.81 3.42
CA ARG A 95 13.04 -7.00 2.36
C ARG A 95 12.29 -8.32 2.58
N HIS A 96 10.99 -8.24 2.87
CA HIS A 96 10.15 -9.40 3.18
C HIS A 96 9.05 -9.57 2.12
N TRP A 97 8.41 -8.48 1.72
CA TRP A 97 7.36 -8.48 0.69
C TRP A 97 7.88 -7.85 -0.60
N HIS A 98 7.29 -8.17 -1.76
CA HIS A 98 7.69 -7.59 -3.04
C HIS A 98 7.70 -6.05 -3.01
N VAL A 99 6.74 -5.43 -2.33
CA VAL A 99 6.70 -3.97 -2.16
C VAL A 99 7.88 -3.39 -1.37
N ASP A 100 8.55 -4.17 -0.53
CA ASP A 100 9.75 -3.71 0.15
C ASP A 100 10.91 -3.52 -0.83
N TYR A 101 10.99 -4.34 -1.89
CA TYR A 101 12.01 -4.20 -2.92
C TYR A 101 11.76 -2.95 -3.77
N LEU A 102 10.50 -2.71 -4.15
CA LEU A 102 10.09 -1.50 -4.86
C LEU A 102 10.36 -0.23 -4.03
N GLY A 103 9.75 -0.14 -2.85
CA GLY A 103 9.88 1.04 -1.99
C GLY A 103 11.30 1.22 -1.45
N GLY A 104 12.04 0.12 -1.29
CA GLY A 104 13.42 0.14 -0.81
C GLY A 104 14.48 0.49 -1.86
N SER A 105 14.07 0.76 -3.10
CA SER A 105 14.95 1.27 -4.14
C SER A 105 15.25 2.75 -3.89
N PRO A 106 16.52 3.20 -3.87
CA PRO A 106 16.86 4.60 -3.63
C PRO A 106 16.31 5.60 -4.65
N ALA A 107 15.83 5.11 -5.79
CA ALA A 107 15.24 5.93 -6.85
C ALA A 107 13.72 6.08 -6.72
N VAL A 108 13.08 5.37 -5.78
CA VAL A 108 11.62 5.29 -5.68
C VAL A 108 11.16 5.99 -4.41
N ASP A 109 10.24 6.93 -4.55
CA ASP A 109 9.74 7.73 -3.43
C ASP A 109 8.33 7.28 -3.05
N LEU A 110 8.08 7.01 -1.77
CA LEU A 110 6.73 6.77 -1.26
C LEU A 110 6.01 8.13 -1.14
N ALA A 111 5.04 8.38 -2.02
CA ALA A 111 4.34 9.67 -2.13
C ALA A 111 3.06 9.74 -1.29
N ARG A 112 2.32 8.64 -1.17
CA ARG A 112 1.04 8.60 -0.44
C ARG A 112 0.76 7.22 0.13
N VAL A 113 0.07 7.19 1.26
CA VAL A 113 -0.59 5.99 1.78
C VAL A 113 -2.08 6.21 1.80
N VAL A 114 -2.85 5.29 1.21
CA VAL A 114 -4.31 5.26 1.34
C VAL A 114 -4.71 4.01 2.11
N CYS A 115 -5.62 4.10 3.08
CA CYS A 115 -6.06 2.92 3.80
C CYS A 115 -7.48 3.04 4.34
N VAL A 116 -8.10 1.87 4.55
CA VAL A 116 -9.39 1.72 5.21
C VAL A 116 -9.24 0.68 6.31
N THR A 117 -9.83 0.95 7.48
CA THR A 117 -9.82 0.01 8.61
C THR A 117 -10.98 -0.98 8.52
N ASP A 118 -10.79 -2.19 9.06
CA ASP A 118 -11.82 -3.23 9.21
C ASP A 118 -12.55 -3.63 7.90
N ARG A 119 -11.93 -3.38 6.74
CA ARG A 119 -12.45 -3.75 5.42
C ARG A 119 -11.41 -4.54 4.65
N ASP A 120 -11.81 -5.75 4.23
CA ASP A 120 -11.00 -6.62 3.40
C ASP A 120 -11.43 -6.47 1.94
N VAL A 121 -10.76 -5.53 1.26
CA VAL A 121 -11.11 -5.12 -0.11
C VAL A 121 -9.90 -5.17 -1.04
N GLU A 122 -8.82 -5.85 -0.65
CA GLU A 122 -7.53 -5.88 -1.33
C GLU A 122 -7.66 -6.23 -2.82
N CYS A 123 -8.18 -7.43 -3.14
CA CYS A 123 -8.30 -7.87 -4.54
C CYS A 123 -9.25 -6.99 -5.35
N ALA A 124 -10.34 -6.50 -4.73
CA ALA A 124 -11.33 -5.66 -5.40
C ALA A 124 -10.73 -4.30 -5.79
N VAL A 125 -9.97 -3.68 -4.89
CA VAL A 125 -9.25 -2.43 -5.14
C VAL A 125 -8.11 -2.64 -6.14
N ALA A 126 -7.32 -3.71 -6.01
CA ALA A 126 -6.25 -4.03 -6.95
C ALA A 126 -6.76 -4.20 -8.38
N THR A 127 -7.87 -4.92 -8.56
CA THR A 127 -8.49 -5.16 -9.88
C THR A 127 -9.01 -3.86 -10.50
N GLU A 128 -9.65 -3.00 -9.72
CA GLU A 128 -10.13 -1.70 -10.19
C GLU A 128 -8.97 -0.81 -10.61
N LEU A 129 -7.90 -0.75 -9.82
CA LEU A 129 -6.72 0.06 -10.13
C LEU A 129 -5.96 -0.42 -11.36
N ALA A 130 -5.84 -1.74 -11.55
CA ALA A 130 -5.26 -2.28 -12.77
C ALA A 130 -6.05 -1.87 -14.02
N SER A 131 -7.37 -1.71 -13.90
CA SER A 131 -8.25 -1.26 -14.98
C SER A 131 -8.16 0.26 -15.22
N SER A 132 -8.08 1.05 -14.15
CA SER A 132 -8.10 2.52 -14.21
C SER A 132 -6.74 3.15 -14.54
N LEU A 133 -5.64 2.54 -14.10
CA LEU A 133 -4.28 3.04 -14.34
C LEU A 133 -3.59 2.25 -15.46
N GLY A 134 -3.64 0.92 -15.36
CA GLY A 134 -2.94 -0.01 -16.23
C GLY A 134 -2.07 -1.01 -15.43
N PRO A 135 -1.66 -2.13 -16.07
CA PRO A 135 -0.80 -3.12 -15.43
C PRO A 135 0.61 -2.54 -15.19
N ALA A 136 1.22 -2.90 -14.07
CA ALA A 136 2.58 -2.46 -13.75
C ALA A 136 3.69 -3.17 -14.54
N GLY A 137 3.36 -4.25 -15.26
CA GLY A 137 4.33 -5.06 -16.00
C GLY A 137 5.19 -5.95 -15.12
N VAL A 138 4.77 -6.22 -13.88
CA VAL A 138 5.45 -7.14 -12.94
C VAL A 138 4.45 -8.19 -12.46
N ASP A 139 4.35 -9.28 -13.21
CA ASP A 139 3.40 -10.36 -12.92
C ASP A 139 3.72 -11.05 -11.57
N GLY A 140 2.68 -11.43 -10.85
CA GLY A 140 2.77 -12.07 -9.52
C GLY A 140 3.09 -11.09 -8.38
N PHE A 141 3.17 -9.78 -8.63
CA PHE A 141 3.54 -8.82 -7.61
C PHE A 141 2.50 -8.72 -6.50
N GLY A 142 2.77 -9.40 -5.38
CA GLY A 142 1.96 -9.32 -4.17
C GLY A 142 0.64 -10.08 -4.25
N SER A 143 0.47 -10.94 -5.25
CA SER A 143 -0.71 -11.77 -5.47
C SER A 143 -0.44 -13.27 -5.23
N SER A 144 0.57 -13.62 -4.43
CA SER A 144 1.02 -15.01 -4.23
C SER A 144 -0.03 -15.94 -3.59
N ASP A 145 -1.03 -15.39 -2.92
CA ASP A 145 -2.11 -16.11 -2.23
C ASP A 145 -3.48 -15.94 -2.90
N CYS A 146 -3.53 -15.31 -4.08
CA CYS A 146 -4.75 -15.12 -4.85
C CYS A 146 -4.53 -15.42 -6.34
N SER A 147 -5.58 -15.27 -7.16
CA SER A 147 -5.52 -15.49 -8.61
C SER A 147 -5.39 -14.20 -9.41
N CYS A 148 -5.08 -13.07 -8.77
CA CYS A 148 -4.87 -11.80 -9.46
C CYS A 148 -3.51 -11.82 -10.18
N ASP A 149 -3.44 -11.22 -11.37
CA ASP A 149 -2.19 -11.12 -12.14
C ASP A 149 -1.11 -10.39 -11.33
N ALA A 150 -1.48 -9.27 -10.69
CA ALA A 150 -0.65 -8.56 -9.72
C ALA A 150 -1.54 -7.68 -8.82
N HIS A 151 -1.04 -7.34 -7.64
CA HIS A 151 -1.58 -6.26 -6.80
C HIS A 151 -0.80 -4.95 -6.97
N LEU A 152 -0.11 -4.81 -8.11
CA LEU A 152 0.63 -3.61 -8.49
C LEU A 152 0.07 -3.06 -9.80
N ALA A 153 -0.35 -1.80 -9.79
CA ALA A 153 -0.79 -1.05 -10.96
C ALA A 153 0.19 0.10 -11.25
N ARG A 154 0.25 0.56 -12.51
CA ARG A 154 1.10 1.68 -12.93
C ARG A 154 0.27 2.76 -13.63
N GLY A 155 0.41 3.99 -13.17
CA GLY A 155 -0.15 5.20 -13.77
C GLY A 155 0.93 6.15 -14.26
N ASP A 156 0.52 7.26 -14.88
CA ASP A 156 1.46 8.21 -15.47
C ASP A 156 2.11 9.14 -14.43
N SER A 157 1.39 9.51 -13.36
CA SER A 157 1.93 10.37 -12.30
C SER A 157 1.20 10.17 -10.96
N VAL A 158 1.83 10.57 -9.86
CA VAL A 158 1.22 10.44 -8.52
C VAL A 158 -0.02 11.32 -8.37
N GLU A 159 -0.05 12.49 -9.01
CA GLU A 159 -1.18 13.44 -8.97
C GLU A 159 -2.44 12.86 -9.59
N THR A 160 -2.28 12.03 -10.63
CA THR A 160 -3.40 11.33 -11.28
C THR A 160 -3.75 10.02 -10.58
N ALA A 161 -2.76 9.32 -10.01
CA ALA A 161 -2.98 8.07 -9.32
C ALA A 161 -3.72 8.24 -7.99
N ILE A 162 -3.34 9.20 -7.14
CA ILE A 162 -3.89 9.34 -5.78
C ILE A 162 -5.43 9.46 -5.77
N PRO A 163 -6.07 10.34 -6.58
CA PRO A 163 -7.54 10.43 -6.62
C PRO A 163 -8.22 9.12 -7.03
N LEU A 164 -7.62 8.37 -7.96
CA LEU A 164 -8.14 7.08 -8.42
C LEU A 164 -8.03 6.00 -7.34
N VAL A 165 -6.94 6.01 -6.56
CA VAL A 165 -6.81 5.15 -5.38
C VAL A 165 -7.90 5.47 -4.37
N GLU A 166 -8.06 6.73 -4.00
CA GLU A 166 -9.10 7.10 -3.05
C GLU A 166 -10.50 6.71 -3.55
N GLU A 167 -10.82 6.96 -4.82
CA GLU A 167 -12.09 6.56 -5.42
C GLU A 167 -12.29 5.04 -5.39
N ALA A 168 -11.27 4.25 -5.73
CA ALA A 168 -11.33 2.79 -5.69
C ALA A 168 -11.59 2.26 -4.28
N PHE A 169 -11.02 2.87 -3.24
CA PHE A 169 -11.37 2.52 -1.86
C PHE A 169 -12.80 2.97 -1.52
N ARG A 170 -13.21 4.19 -1.92
CA ARG A 170 -14.56 4.70 -1.61
C ARG A 170 -15.66 3.87 -2.26
N SER A 171 -15.42 3.32 -3.45
CA SER A 171 -16.36 2.45 -4.16
C SER A 171 -16.49 1.04 -3.54
N LYS A 172 -15.69 0.73 -2.51
CA LYS A 172 -15.64 -0.57 -1.81
C LYS A 172 -15.89 -0.47 -0.30
N MET A 173 -16.26 0.72 0.21
CA MET A 173 -16.67 0.93 1.61
C MET A 173 -18.02 0.30 1.94
#